data_AF-A0A7F8Q521-F1
#
_entry.id   AF-A0A7F8Q521-F1
#
_cell.length_a   1.000
_cell.length_b   1.000
_cell.length_c   1.000
_cell.angle_alpha   90.00
_cell.angle_beta   90.00
_cell.angle_gamma   90.00
#
_symmetry.space_group_name_H-M   'P 1'
#
loop_
_entity.id
_entity.type
_entity.pdbx_description
1 polymer ?
#
loop_
_entity_poly.entity_id
_entity_poly.type
_entity_poly.pdbx_seq_one_letter_code
_entity_poly.pdbx_strand_id
1 'polypeptide(L)'
;MKKDFVMNRLPPYYMGDRAELSTPGGRLPSLDSTVRLQFKDHTILTVGPDQDQSDETQEKMVYIYHSLKNRRETHMMGNEETESHGLRFPLSHMDALKQIWGHSAIPVKDLKLTTDEEKENLVLSLWTECLIQVV
;
A
#
# COMPACT_ATOMS: atom_id res chain seq x y z
N MET A 1 -16.42 -5.00 -5.04
CA MET A 1 -16.00 -4.56 -6.39
C MET A 1 -14.56 -4.07 -6.44
N LYS A 2 -14.13 -3.02 -5.72
CA LYS A 2 -12.74 -2.51 -5.82
C LYS A 2 -11.67 -3.54 -5.39
N LYS A 3 -11.86 -4.19 -4.23
CA LYS A 3 -10.95 -5.24 -3.74
C LYS A 3 -10.82 -6.38 -4.75
N ASP A 4 -11.94 -6.92 -5.19
CA ASP A 4 -11.99 -7.97 -6.20
C ASP A 4 -11.23 -7.60 -7.49
N PHE A 5 -11.45 -6.39 -8.00
CA PHE A 5 -10.74 -5.90 -9.18
C PHE A 5 -9.21 -5.89 -9.02
N VAL A 6 -8.69 -5.37 -7.90
CA VAL A 6 -7.23 -5.32 -7.70
C VAL A 6 -6.63 -6.70 -7.44
N MET A 7 -7.38 -7.62 -6.84
CA MET A 7 -6.91 -8.98 -6.56
C MET A 7 -6.83 -9.83 -7.82
N ASN A 8 -7.76 -9.61 -8.76
CA ASN A 8 -7.89 -10.45 -9.95
C ASN A 8 -7.28 -9.86 -11.22
N ARG A 9 -6.76 -8.62 -11.18
CA ARG A 9 -6.09 -8.01 -12.34
C ARG A 9 -4.65 -8.50 -12.51
N LEU A 10 -4.11 -8.27 -13.70
CA LEU A 10 -2.70 -8.50 -13.96
C LEU A 10 -1.78 -7.63 -13.06
N PRO A 11 -0.63 -8.18 -12.65
CA PRO A 11 0.46 -7.41 -12.05
C PRO A 11 1.05 -6.42 -13.08
N PRO A 12 1.82 -5.41 -12.64
CA PRO A 12 2.53 -4.52 -13.55
C PRO A 12 3.41 -5.31 -14.52
N TYR A 13 3.50 -4.86 -15.77
CA TYR A 13 4.50 -5.37 -16.69
C TYR A 13 5.87 -4.81 -16.30
N TYR A 14 6.83 -5.69 -16.05
CA TYR A 14 8.18 -5.32 -15.67
C TYR A 14 9.17 -6.07 -16.56
N MET A 15 10.06 -5.33 -17.22
CA MET A 15 11.11 -5.91 -18.09
C MET A 15 12.32 -6.41 -17.29
N GLY A 16 12.47 -6.02 -16.02
CA GLY A 16 13.55 -6.47 -15.13
C GLY A 16 13.18 -7.72 -14.32
N ASP A 17 13.96 -7.99 -13.26
CA ASP A 17 13.65 -9.08 -12.35
C ASP A 17 12.34 -8.79 -11.61
N ARG A 18 11.40 -9.73 -11.69
CA ARG A 18 10.13 -9.68 -10.97
C ARG A 18 10.32 -9.61 -9.46
N ALA A 19 11.47 -10.05 -8.95
CA ALA A 19 11.85 -9.89 -7.56
C ALA A 19 11.81 -8.42 -7.12
N GLU A 20 12.07 -7.45 -7.99
CA GLU A 20 12.03 -6.02 -7.64
C GLU A 20 10.61 -5.49 -7.38
N LEU A 21 9.57 -6.22 -7.81
CA LEU A 21 8.18 -5.92 -7.44
C LEU A 21 7.78 -6.52 -6.08
N SER A 22 8.61 -7.41 -5.53
CA SER A 22 8.32 -8.17 -4.29
C SER A 22 9.33 -7.90 -3.18
N THR A 23 10.53 -7.43 -3.52
CA THR A 23 11.61 -7.12 -2.60
C THR A 23 11.90 -5.63 -2.68
N PRO A 24 11.71 -4.90 -1.57
CA PRO A 24 11.90 -3.47 -1.57
C PRO A 24 13.38 -3.13 -1.82
N GLY A 25 13.61 -2.34 -2.87
CA GLY A 25 14.94 -1.89 -3.26
C GLY A 25 15.26 -0.48 -2.77
N GLY A 26 16.52 -0.08 -2.94
CA GLY A 26 16.99 1.26 -2.62
C GLY A 26 17.29 1.49 -1.13
N ARG A 27 17.28 2.77 -0.73
CA ARG A 27 17.53 3.15 0.68
C ARG A 27 16.26 2.97 1.51
N LEU A 28 16.45 2.54 2.75
CA LEU A 28 15.40 2.50 3.76
C LEU A 28 14.89 3.94 4.00
N PRO A 29 13.56 4.17 3.99
CA PRO A 29 13.02 5.48 4.31
C PRO A 29 13.24 5.83 5.78
N SER A 30 13.45 7.13 6.04
CA SER A 30 13.58 7.74 7.36
C SER A 30 12.83 9.07 7.40
N LEU A 31 12.70 9.69 8.56
CA LEU A 31 12.01 10.97 8.74
C LEU A 31 12.53 12.11 7.83
N ASP A 32 13.83 12.12 7.54
CA ASP A 32 14.48 13.12 6.68
C ASP A 32 14.38 12.80 5.18
N SER A 33 13.83 11.63 4.83
CA SER A 33 13.70 11.20 3.44
C SER A 33 12.61 11.96 2.70
N THR A 34 12.77 12.07 1.37
CA THR A 34 11.69 12.41 0.47
C THR A 34 11.21 11.15 -0.22
N VAL A 35 9.91 10.91 -0.23
CA VAL A 35 9.32 9.68 -0.76
C VAL A 35 8.37 9.96 -1.92
N ARG A 36 8.33 9.02 -2.86
CA ARG A 36 7.44 9.02 -4.01
C ARG A 36 6.67 7.72 -4.10
N LEU A 37 5.37 7.82 -4.36
CA LEU A 37 4.51 6.68 -4.64
C LEU A 37 4.89 6.03 -5.98
N GLN A 38 4.99 4.70 -5.98
CA GLN A 38 5.15 3.86 -7.15
C GLN A 38 3.86 3.09 -7.42
N PHE A 39 3.67 2.64 -8.67
CA PHE A 39 2.58 1.75 -9.08
C PHE A 39 1.19 2.23 -8.65
N LYS A 40 0.95 3.54 -8.69
CA LYS A 40 -0.31 4.18 -8.25
C LYS A 40 -1.56 3.52 -8.83
N ASP A 41 -1.53 3.16 -10.11
CA ASP A 41 -2.67 2.55 -10.83
C ASP A 41 -2.88 1.07 -10.49
N HIS A 42 -1.94 0.45 -9.79
CA HIS A 42 -1.99 -0.93 -9.32
C HIS A 42 -2.34 -1.03 -7.84
N THR A 43 -2.62 0.09 -7.19
CA THR A 43 -2.93 0.18 -5.76
C THR A 43 -4.29 0.86 -5.54
N ILE A 44 -5.07 0.34 -4.60
CA ILE A 44 -6.35 0.92 -4.20
C ILE A 44 -6.38 1.19 -2.70
N LEU A 45 -7.07 2.26 -2.33
CA LEU A 45 -7.42 2.56 -0.95
C LEU A 45 -8.91 2.33 -0.75
N THR A 46 -9.27 1.62 0.32
CA THR A 46 -10.66 1.43 0.73
C THR A 46 -10.79 1.58 2.24
N VAL A 47 -11.96 1.97 2.71
CA VAL A 47 -12.29 2.02 4.14
C VAL A 47 -13.27 0.89 4.42
N GLY A 48 -13.06 0.17 5.51
CA GLY A 48 -13.92 -0.91 5.95
C GLY A 48 -13.98 -0.99 7.48
N PRO A 49 -14.93 -1.78 8.03
CA PRO A 49 -14.88 -2.12 9.45
C PRO A 49 -13.61 -2.91 9.75
N ASP A 50 -13.10 -2.79 10.96
CA ASP A 50 -12.01 -3.63 11.42
C ASP A 50 -12.46 -5.10 11.42
N GLN A 51 -11.77 -5.93 10.63
CA GLN A 51 -12.10 -7.35 10.46
C GLN A 51 -11.61 -8.22 11.62
N ASP A 52 -10.71 -7.70 12.46
CA ASP A 52 -10.12 -8.43 13.59
C ASP A 52 -10.86 -8.18 14.93
N GLN A 53 -11.80 -7.23 14.99
CA GLN A 53 -12.58 -6.94 16.19
C GLN A 53 -13.97 -7.60 16.13
N SER A 54 -14.26 -8.42 17.15
CA SER A 54 -15.58 -9.05 17.38
C SER A 54 -16.57 -8.15 18.13
N ASP A 55 -16.17 -6.95 18.56
CA ASP A 55 -16.99 -6.07 19.40
C ASP A 55 -17.90 -5.13 18.59
N GLU A 56 -19.03 -4.77 19.21
CA GLU A 56 -20.15 -4.02 18.62
C GLU A 56 -19.80 -2.58 18.15
N THR A 57 -18.63 -2.06 18.52
CA THR A 57 -18.09 -0.78 18.04
C THR A 57 -16.97 -0.99 17.03
N GLN A 58 -17.31 -1.45 15.82
CA GLN A 58 -16.31 -1.66 14.76
C GLN A 58 -15.64 -0.33 14.37
N GLU A 59 -14.39 -0.16 14.78
CA GLU A 59 -13.55 0.95 14.34
C GLU A 59 -13.33 0.84 12.83
N LYS A 60 -13.33 1.99 12.14
CA LYS A 60 -13.08 2.00 10.68
C LYS A 60 -11.60 2.02 10.43
N MET A 61 -11.14 1.11 9.58
CA MET A 61 -9.75 1.01 9.14
C MET A 61 -9.61 1.37 7.67
N VAL A 62 -8.42 1.85 7.30
CA VAL A 62 -8.01 2.06 5.91
C VAL A 62 -7.22 0.85 5.46
N TYR A 63 -7.64 0.27 4.35
CA TYR A 63 -6.99 -0.85 3.72
C TYR A 63 -6.36 -0.42 2.41
N ILE A 64 -5.12 -0.85 2.21
CA ILE A 64 -4.37 -0.66 0.97
C ILE A 64 -4.12 -2.02 0.35
N TYR A 65 -4.61 -2.18 -0.86
CA TYR A 65 -4.43 -3.41 -1.63
C TYR A 65 -3.73 -3.08 -2.94
N HIS A 66 -2.85 -3.96 -3.39
CA HIS A 66 -2.13 -3.79 -4.64
C HIS A 66 -2.04 -5.10 -5.43
N SER A 67 -1.67 -4.98 -6.70
CA SER A 67 -1.60 -6.12 -7.64
C SER A 67 -0.18 -6.54 -8.00
N LEU A 68 0.86 -5.95 -7.39
CA LEU A 68 2.27 -6.23 -7.71
C LEU A 68 2.62 -7.73 -7.60
N LYS A 69 2.06 -8.41 -6.60
CA LYS A 69 2.31 -9.82 -6.30
C LYS A 69 1.30 -10.78 -6.95
N ASN A 70 0.38 -10.27 -7.78
CA ASN A 70 -0.61 -11.12 -8.46
C ASN A 70 0.08 -12.09 -9.43
N ARG A 71 -0.51 -13.27 -9.58
CA ARG A 71 -0.02 -14.30 -10.51
C ARG A 71 -0.59 -14.05 -11.89
N ARG A 72 0.29 -13.87 -12.86
CA ARG A 72 -0.13 -13.68 -14.26
C ARG A 72 -0.67 -14.99 -14.84
N GLU A 73 -0.16 -16.12 -14.36
CA GLU A 73 -0.44 -17.47 -14.83
C GLU A 73 -1.91 -17.88 -14.57
N THR A 74 -2.53 -17.31 -13.53
CA THR A 74 -3.91 -17.63 -13.10
C THR A 74 -4.90 -16.53 -13.43
N HIS A 75 -4.48 -15.46 -14.10
CA HIS A 75 -5.34 -14.33 -14.44
C HIS A 75 -6.50 -14.77 -15.34
N MET A 76 -7.74 -14.48 -14.94
CA MET A 76 -8.99 -14.86 -15.64
C MET A 76 -9.27 -16.38 -15.70
N MET A 77 -8.58 -17.19 -14.89
CA MET A 77 -8.81 -18.65 -14.81
C MET A 77 -9.84 -19.06 -13.76
N GLY A 78 -10.36 -18.10 -12.97
CA GLY A 78 -11.37 -18.35 -11.93
C GLY A 78 -10.86 -19.08 -10.69
N ASN A 79 -9.54 -19.07 -10.45
CA ASN A 79 -8.94 -19.71 -9.28
C ASN A 79 -9.02 -18.76 -8.06
N GLU A 80 -9.64 -19.18 -6.96
CA GLU A 80 -10.03 -18.30 -5.84
C GLU A 80 -8.97 -18.14 -4.73
N GLU A 81 -7.86 -18.87 -4.78
CA GLU A 81 -6.86 -18.90 -3.71
C GLU A 81 -5.76 -17.84 -3.87
N THR A 82 -6.12 -16.56 -3.87
CA THR A 82 -5.16 -15.49 -3.55
C THR A 82 -5.49 -14.96 -2.16
N GLU A 83 -4.70 -15.37 -1.16
CA GLU A 83 -4.74 -14.79 0.17
C GLU A 83 -4.51 -13.27 0.05
N SER A 84 -5.50 -12.48 0.47
CA SER A 84 -5.44 -11.03 0.34
C SER A 84 -4.62 -10.46 1.50
N HIS A 85 -3.36 -10.14 1.27
CA HIS A 85 -2.54 -9.37 2.20
C HIS A 85 -2.57 -7.91 1.75
N GLY A 86 -3.36 -7.10 2.45
CA GLY A 86 -3.36 -5.65 2.29
C GLY A 86 -2.78 -5.00 3.55
N LEU A 87 -2.19 -3.82 3.39
CA LEU A 87 -1.79 -3.03 4.56
C LEU A 87 -3.03 -2.45 5.23
N ARG A 88 -3.00 -2.36 6.57
CA ARG A 88 -4.08 -1.84 7.40
C ARG A 88 -3.55 -0.67 8.23
N PHE A 89 -4.27 0.44 8.22
CA PHE A 89 -3.96 1.62 9.03
C PHE A 89 -5.21 2.17 9.71
N PRO A 90 -5.06 2.85 10.87
CA PRO A 90 -6.15 3.61 11.48
C PRO A 90 -6.70 4.69 10.53
N LEU A 91 -7.98 5.05 10.68
CA LEU A 91 -8.60 6.09 9.85
C LEU A 91 -7.90 7.46 9.97
N SER A 92 -7.24 7.73 11.10
CA SER A 92 -6.42 8.95 11.31
C SER A 92 -5.33 9.12 10.25
N HIS A 93 -4.85 8.03 9.64
CA HIS A 93 -3.80 8.06 8.63
C HIS A 93 -4.29 8.48 7.23
N MET A 94 -5.60 8.62 7.05
CA MET A 94 -6.22 8.90 5.75
C MET A 94 -5.69 10.18 5.09
N ASP A 95 -5.45 11.25 5.84
CA ASP A 95 -4.99 12.50 5.25
C ASP A 95 -3.52 12.45 4.81
N ALA A 96 -2.66 11.75 5.56
CA ALA A 96 -1.29 11.45 5.14
C ALA A 96 -1.26 10.57 3.89
N LEU A 97 -2.12 9.55 3.82
CA LEU A 97 -2.27 8.70 2.63
C LEU A 97 -2.73 9.50 1.40
N LYS A 98 -3.69 10.42 1.56
CA LYS A 98 -4.09 11.33 0.48
C LYS A 98 -2.95 12.23 0.04
N GLN A 99 -2.10 12.69 0.95
CA GLN A 99 -0.91 13.47 0.57
C GLN A 99 0.03 12.65 -0.32
N ILE A 100 0.36 11.41 0.07
CA ILE A 100 1.23 10.52 -0.70
C ILE A 100 0.65 10.24 -2.09
N TRP A 101 -0.67 10.02 -2.21
CA TRP A 101 -1.33 9.78 -3.50
C TRP A 101 -1.52 11.05 -4.35
N GLY A 102 -1.56 12.22 -3.73
CA GLY A 102 -1.83 13.50 -4.38
C GLY A 102 -0.59 14.23 -4.91
N HIS A 103 0.60 13.90 -4.39
CA HIS A 103 1.85 14.60 -4.73
C HIS A 103 2.78 13.70 -5.54
N SER A 104 3.67 14.32 -6.33
CA SER A 104 4.71 13.60 -7.07
C SER A 104 5.82 13.08 -6.16
N ALA A 105 6.15 13.82 -5.11
CA ALA A 105 7.06 13.44 -4.04
C ALA A 105 6.73 14.26 -2.78
N ILE A 106 7.00 13.73 -1.60
CA ILE A 106 6.71 14.38 -0.32
C ILE A 106 7.79 14.07 0.73
N PRO A 107 8.28 15.06 1.49
CA PRO A 107 9.12 14.81 2.65
C PRO A 107 8.35 14.06 3.74
N VAL A 108 8.96 13.03 4.34
CA VAL A 108 8.28 12.19 5.36
C VAL A 108 7.85 13.03 6.56
N LYS A 109 8.67 13.98 7.00
CA LYS A 109 8.36 14.94 8.07
C LYS A 109 7.09 15.78 7.86
N ASP A 110 6.68 16.01 6.61
CA ASP A 110 5.54 16.86 6.24
C ASP A 110 4.20 16.07 6.15
N LEU A 111 4.23 14.77 6.43
CA LEU A 111 3.04 13.94 6.51
C LEU A 111 2.14 14.38 7.67
N LYS A 112 0.84 14.47 7.40
CA LYS A 112 -0.21 14.85 8.37
C LYS A 112 -0.51 13.71 9.33
N LEU A 113 0.45 13.42 10.21
CA LEU A 113 0.35 12.50 11.34
C LEU A 113 0.87 13.19 12.60
N THR A 114 0.48 12.67 13.76
CA THR A 114 0.71 13.35 15.02
C THR A 114 2.14 13.20 15.52
N THR A 115 2.73 12.02 15.35
CA THR A 115 4.09 11.71 15.79
C THR A 115 5.00 11.39 14.61
N ASP A 116 6.29 11.61 14.79
CA ASP A 116 7.28 11.24 13.78
C ASP A 116 7.40 9.72 13.61
N GLU A 117 7.18 8.96 14.69
CA GLU A 117 7.11 7.49 14.67
C GLU A 117 5.96 6.99 13.77
N GLU A 118 4.77 7.60 13.83
CA GLU A 118 3.66 7.26 12.92
C GLU A 118 4.03 7.52 11.46
N LYS A 119 4.73 8.63 11.18
CA LYS A 119 5.18 8.98 9.81
C LYS A 119 6.15 7.94 9.28
N GLU A 120 7.15 7.56 10.07
CA GLU A 120 8.14 6.56 9.67
C GLU A 120 7.49 5.18 9.49
N ASN A 121 6.64 4.75 10.43
CA ASN A 121 5.94 3.47 10.35
C ASN A 121 5.01 3.36 9.13
N LEU A 122 4.29 4.43 8.80
CA LEU A 122 3.45 4.50 7.60
C LEU A 122 4.29 4.29 6.34
N VAL A 123 5.38 5.05 6.21
CA VAL A 123 6.23 5.02 5.02
C VAL A 123 7.00 3.71 4.91
N LEU A 124 7.50 3.18 6.03
CA LEU A 124 8.17 1.88 6.09
C LEU A 124 7.23 0.76 5.62
N SER A 125 5.99 0.74 6.12
CA SER A 125 4.98 -0.26 5.75
C SER A 125 4.63 -0.22 4.25
N LEU A 126 4.54 0.98 3.67
CA LEU A 126 4.34 1.15 2.22
C LEU A 126 5.58 0.73 1.42
N TRP A 127 6.78 1.03 1.94
CA TRP A 127 8.04 0.67 1.32
C TRP A 127 8.24 -0.84 1.29
N THR A 128 7.90 -1.58 2.35
CA THR A 128 8.01 -3.06 2.37
C THR A 128 7.16 -3.75 1.31
N GLU A 129 6.08 -3.10 0.86
CA GLU A 129 5.22 -3.56 -0.24
C GLU A 129 5.63 -2.99 -1.63
N CYS A 130 6.83 -2.41 -1.73
CA CYS A 130 7.36 -1.80 -2.97
C CYS A 130 6.46 -0.67 -3.52
N LEU A 131 5.65 -0.04 -2.67
CA LEU A 131 4.73 1.03 -3.08
C LEU A 131 5.38 2.41 -2.99
N ILE A 132 6.52 2.53 -2.30
CA ILE A 132 7.25 3.79 -2.13
C ILE A 132 8.72 3.63 -2.52
N GLN A 133 9.27 4.70 -3.09
CA GLN A 133 10.70 4.88 -3.32
C GLN A 133 11.21 6.15 -2.63
N VAL A 134 12.38 6.07 -2.01
CA VAL A 134 13.13 7.22 -1.52
C VAL A 134 13.82 7.93 -2.70
N VAL A 135 13.68 9.25 -2.76
CA VAL A 135 14.22 10.15 -3.80
C VAL A 135 15.35 11.01 -3.23
#